data_AF-A0A6N6N4P7-F1
#
_entry.id   AF-A0A6N6N4P7-F1
#
_cell.length_a   1.000
_cell.length_b   1.000
_cell.length_c   1.000
_cell.angle_alpha   90.00
_cell.angle_beta   90.00
_cell.angle_gamma   90.00
#
_symmetry.space_group_name_H-M   'P 1'
#
loop_
_entity.id
_entity.type
_entity.pdbx_description
1 polymer ?
#
loop_
_entity_poly.entity_id
_entity_poly.type
_entity_poly.pdbx_seq_one_letter_code
_entity_poly.pdbx_strand_id
1 'polypeptide(L)'
;MEQNPFSIYDFLGYLVPGSVFTLCLSYVLVKHDLCSIPPLPEGEGVIWFILIGFIVFSYTFGFALSVISAEIVERYLICRAGYPSKIRFGLGRLSFFREISRNGVLQTCILAVTFITFLLPVVILDFFIGKILNFDKKYFKEYKNEKEKNYVMDCVNKILCHINSDTPLFMQHTPNFFKYLYHFAYEQKSVHSSKLQNYVALYGFSRTLCLITSLIFNLAVSMAIYKYFKEFYVSSEEIICISLLIGGSAILSYTFFFGFAKFYRRYTDEVLMAICAMSKLGKIPKPKK
;
A
#
# COMPACT_ATOMS: atom_id res chain seq x y z
N MET A 1 22.51 -15.32 9.05
CA MET A 1 22.60 -13.85 9.09
C MET A 1 21.86 -13.44 10.33
N GLU A 2 22.58 -12.87 11.29
CA GLU A 2 21.98 -12.13 12.39
C GLU A 2 21.02 -11.11 11.76
N GLN A 3 19.72 -11.25 12.01
CA GLN A 3 18.78 -10.23 11.59
C GLN A 3 19.12 -9.00 12.41
N ASN A 4 19.52 -7.92 11.73
CA ASN A 4 19.59 -6.61 12.34
C ASN A 4 18.21 -6.36 13.00
N PRO A 5 18.13 -6.02 14.29
CA PRO A 5 16.85 -5.85 15.00
C PRO A 5 15.93 -4.85 14.31
N PHE A 6 16.49 -3.92 13.53
CA PHE A 6 15.76 -3.01 12.68
C PHE A 6 16.00 -3.31 11.20
N SER A 7 14.92 -3.54 10.49
CA SER A 7 14.94 -3.73 9.04
C SER A 7 14.75 -2.40 8.31
N ILE A 8 15.10 -2.38 7.01
CA ILE A 8 14.75 -1.25 6.12
C ILE A 8 13.24 -0.98 6.12
N TYR A 9 12.44 -2.03 6.36
CA TYR A 9 10.99 -1.91 6.48
C TYR A 9 10.59 -1.12 7.73
N ASP A 10 11.28 -1.26 8.85
CA ASP A 10 10.97 -0.51 10.07
C ASP A 10 11.17 1.00 9.86
N PHE A 11 12.25 1.36 9.15
CA PHE A 11 12.54 2.75 8.84
C PHE A 11 11.57 3.34 7.82
N LEU A 12 11.45 2.70 6.65
CA LEU A 12 10.64 3.24 5.55
C LEU A 12 9.14 2.96 5.74
N GLY A 13 8.77 1.82 6.28
CA GLY A 13 7.38 1.42 6.44
C GLY A 13 6.70 2.06 7.64
N TYR A 14 7.44 2.34 8.72
CA TYR A 14 6.88 2.86 9.97
C TYR A 14 7.43 4.23 10.34
N LEU A 15 8.73 4.35 10.59
CA LEU A 15 9.29 5.59 11.16
C LEU A 15 9.05 6.80 10.26
N VAL A 16 9.41 6.74 8.97
CA VAL A 16 9.28 7.90 8.06
C VAL A 16 7.81 8.33 7.88
N PRO A 17 6.85 7.44 7.52
CA PRO A 17 5.44 7.83 7.44
C PRO A 17 4.89 8.36 8.76
N GLY A 18 5.30 7.75 9.88
CA GLY A 18 4.92 8.19 11.21
C GLY A 18 5.44 9.59 11.56
N SER A 19 6.68 9.91 11.18
CA SER A 19 7.26 11.25 11.35
C SER A 19 6.49 12.29 10.55
N VAL A 20 6.17 11.99 9.28
CA VAL A 20 5.35 12.87 8.44
C VAL A 20 3.99 13.11 9.09
N PHE A 21 3.30 12.06 9.52
CA PHE A 21 2.00 12.19 10.19
C PHE A 21 2.08 13.00 11.48
N THR A 22 3.07 12.72 12.33
CA THR A 22 3.24 13.38 13.63
C THR A 22 3.53 14.87 13.45
N LEU A 23 4.36 15.25 12.47
CA LEU A 23 4.63 16.66 12.13
C LEU A 23 3.38 17.38 11.60
N CYS A 24 2.60 16.71 10.74
CA CYS A 24 1.33 17.27 10.26
C CYS A 24 0.34 17.47 11.42
N LEU A 25 0.23 16.47 12.30
CA LEU A 25 -0.66 16.52 13.46
C LEU A 25 -0.24 17.63 14.43
N SER A 26 1.06 17.75 14.73
CA SER A 26 1.56 18.81 15.62
C SER A 26 1.29 20.19 15.07
N TYR A 27 1.45 20.39 13.75
CA TYR A 27 1.12 21.67 13.11
C TYR A 27 -0.37 22.04 13.28
N VAL A 28 -1.27 21.07 13.07
CA VAL A 28 -2.72 21.28 13.25
C VAL A 28 -3.07 21.60 14.70
N LEU A 29 -2.51 20.85 15.65
CA LEU A 29 -2.78 21.05 17.08
C LEU A 29 -2.33 22.43 17.58
N VAL A 30 -1.14 22.88 17.17
CA VAL A 30 -0.60 24.20 17.54
C VAL A 30 -1.40 25.32 16.89
N LYS A 31 -1.71 25.22 15.59
CA LYS A 31 -2.40 26.29 14.86
C LYS A 31 -3.80 26.57 15.39
N HIS A 32 -4.48 25.56 15.93
CA HIS A 32 -5.85 25.68 16.43
C HIS A 32 -5.94 25.80 17.95
N ASP A 33 -4.82 26.06 18.64
CA ASP A 33 -4.74 26.16 20.11
C ASP A 33 -5.40 24.97 20.84
N LEU A 34 -5.44 23.79 20.20
CA LEU A 34 -6.10 22.59 20.75
C LEU A 34 -5.28 21.98 21.89
N CYS A 35 -3.97 22.23 21.89
CA CYS A 35 -3.06 21.90 22.97
C CYS A 35 -2.12 23.08 23.20
N SER A 36 -2.08 23.59 24.44
CA SER A 36 -1.01 24.47 24.89
C SER A 36 0.27 23.64 24.98
N ILE A 37 1.20 23.84 24.05
CA ILE A 37 2.53 23.25 24.20
C ILE A 37 3.25 24.08 25.27
N PRO A 38 3.57 23.51 26.45
CA PRO A 38 4.33 24.23 27.44
C PRO A 38 5.68 24.63 26.82
N PRO A 39 6.25 25.80 27.19
CA PRO A 39 7.56 26.18 26.71
C PRO A 39 8.56 25.07 26.99
N LEU A 40 9.37 24.72 25.99
CA LEU A 40 10.36 23.67 26.13
C LEU A 40 11.32 24.05 27.28
N PRO A 41 11.57 23.16 28.24
CA PRO A 41 12.60 23.42 29.24
C PRO A 41 13.98 23.59 28.56
N GLU A 42 14.75 24.56 29.00
CA GLU A 42 16.08 24.84 28.46
C GLU A 42 17.09 23.77 28.90
N GLY A 43 17.89 23.24 27.96
CA GLY A 43 18.99 22.31 28.24
C GLY A 43 19.14 21.20 27.18
N GLU A 44 20.38 20.81 26.91
CA GLU A 44 20.70 19.78 25.89
C GLU A 44 19.99 18.44 26.16
N GLY A 45 19.87 18.04 27.43
CA GLY A 45 19.19 16.79 27.82
C GLY A 45 17.69 16.77 27.47
N VAL A 46 17.04 17.93 27.45
CA VAL A 46 15.62 18.08 27.11
C VAL A 46 15.40 17.90 25.62
N ILE A 47 16.30 18.43 24.79
CA ILE A 47 16.27 18.26 23.33
C ILE A 47 16.39 16.78 22.97
N TRP A 48 17.34 16.06 23.58
CA TRP A 48 17.50 14.62 23.35
C TRP A 48 16.26 13.83 23.78
N PHE A 49 15.66 14.17 24.93
CA PHE A 49 14.43 13.53 25.39
C PHE A 49 13.27 13.73 24.40
N ILE A 50 13.10 14.94 23.87
CA ILE A 50 12.07 15.27 22.88
C ILE A 50 12.32 14.56 21.56
N LEU A 51 13.57 14.49 21.10
CA LEU A 51 13.93 13.76 19.87
C LEU A 51 13.65 12.27 20.01
N ILE A 52 14.06 11.65 21.12
CA ILE A 52 13.78 10.23 21.39
C ILE A 52 12.27 10.00 21.47
N GLY A 53 11.55 10.85 22.20
CA GLY A 53 10.09 10.80 22.27
C GLY A 53 9.45 10.89 20.89
N PHE A 54 9.86 11.85 20.06
CA PHE A 54 9.39 12.01 18.70
C PHE A 54 9.64 10.76 17.84
N ILE A 55 10.82 10.15 17.93
CA ILE A 55 11.15 8.93 17.19
C ILE A 55 10.25 7.77 17.62
N VAL A 56 10.07 7.57 18.93
CA VAL A 56 9.21 6.50 19.47
C VAL A 56 7.76 6.72 19.06
N PHE A 57 7.22 7.92 19.26
CA PHE A 57 5.85 8.25 18.87
C PHE A 57 5.63 8.09 17.35
N SER A 58 6.57 8.58 16.55
CA SER A 58 6.52 8.45 15.09
C SER A 58 6.52 6.98 14.69
N TYR A 59 7.39 6.15 15.26
CA TYR A 59 7.41 4.71 14.96
C TYR A 59 6.08 4.04 15.31
N THR A 60 5.52 4.31 16.50
CA THR A 60 4.24 3.71 16.94
C THR A 60 3.07 4.14 16.06
N PHE A 61 2.93 5.43 15.76
CA PHE A 61 1.87 5.91 14.86
C PHE A 61 2.07 5.40 13.44
N GLY A 62 3.31 5.37 12.95
CA GLY A 62 3.67 4.82 11.65
C GLY A 62 3.29 3.34 11.52
N PHE A 63 3.56 2.54 12.55
CA PHE A 63 3.11 1.14 12.62
C PHE A 63 1.59 1.02 12.52
N ALA A 64 0.86 1.78 13.34
CA ALA A 64 -0.61 1.77 13.32
C ALA A 64 -1.18 2.18 11.95
N LEU A 65 -0.65 3.25 11.35
CA LEU A 65 -1.04 3.72 10.02
C LEU A 65 -0.70 2.70 8.93
N SER A 66 0.41 1.98 9.07
CA SER A 66 0.78 0.91 8.13
C SER A 66 -0.19 -0.27 8.22
N VAL A 67 -0.73 -0.60 9.40
CA VAL A 67 -1.78 -1.62 9.51
C VAL A 67 -3.08 -1.12 8.89
N ILE A 68 -3.54 0.08 9.26
CA ILE A 68 -4.80 0.66 8.75
C ILE A 68 -4.78 0.81 7.23
N SER A 69 -3.67 1.26 6.67
CA SER A 69 -3.56 1.43 5.22
C SER A 69 -3.61 0.10 4.46
N ALA A 70 -3.46 -1.06 5.10
CA ALA A 70 -3.55 -2.37 4.43
C ALA A 70 -5.02 -2.71 4.21
N GLU A 71 -5.83 -2.46 5.25
CA GLU A 71 -7.27 -2.65 5.20
C GLU A 71 -7.99 -1.62 4.32
N ILE A 72 -7.41 -0.43 4.14
CA ILE A 72 -8.04 0.64 3.34
C ILE A 72 -7.45 0.72 1.93
N VAL A 73 -6.16 1.05 1.79
CA VAL A 73 -5.53 1.34 0.49
C VAL A 73 -5.30 0.06 -0.31
N GLU A 74 -4.76 -0.99 0.32
CA GLU A 74 -4.54 -2.26 -0.37
C GLU A 74 -5.85 -2.95 -0.70
N ARG A 75 -6.81 -2.96 0.23
CA ARG A 75 -8.16 -3.47 -0.05
C ARG A 75 -8.83 -2.76 -1.21
N TYR A 76 -8.71 -1.43 -1.31
CA TYR A 76 -9.24 -0.67 -2.43
C TYR A 76 -8.64 -1.13 -3.77
N LEU A 77 -7.30 -1.30 -3.85
CA LEU A 77 -6.64 -1.82 -5.05
C LEU A 77 -7.12 -3.23 -5.42
N ILE A 78 -7.22 -4.12 -4.43
CA ILE A 78 -7.67 -5.50 -4.63
C ILE A 78 -9.12 -5.54 -5.13
N CYS A 79 -10.03 -4.79 -4.51
CA CYS A 79 -11.42 -4.74 -4.96
C CYS A 79 -11.53 -4.16 -6.36
N ARG A 80 -10.70 -3.17 -6.70
CA ARG A 80 -10.76 -2.52 -8.01
C ARG A 80 -10.19 -3.40 -9.12
N ALA A 81 -9.03 -4.00 -8.91
CA ALA A 81 -8.25 -4.62 -9.98
C ALA A 81 -7.94 -6.10 -9.77
N GLY A 82 -8.05 -6.59 -8.54
CA GLY A 82 -7.65 -7.92 -8.10
C GLY A 82 -6.21 -7.98 -7.60
N TYR A 83 -5.82 -9.18 -7.14
CA TYR A 83 -4.45 -9.44 -6.71
C TYR A 83 -3.49 -9.47 -7.91
N PRO A 84 -2.34 -8.77 -7.87
CA PRO A 84 -1.35 -8.80 -8.95
C PRO A 84 -0.93 -10.21 -9.36
N SER A 85 -0.81 -11.12 -8.39
CA SER A 85 -0.47 -12.53 -8.61
C SER A 85 -1.47 -13.28 -9.48
N LYS A 86 -2.77 -12.97 -9.37
CA LYS A 86 -3.84 -13.57 -10.18
C LYS A 86 -3.99 -12.88 -11.53
N ILE A 87 -3.84 -11.55 -11.54
CA ILE A 87 -3.90 -10.73 -12.75
C ILE A 87 -2.86 -11.18 -13.76
N ARG A 88 -1.62 -11.49 -13.34
CA ARG A 88 -0.56 -11.94 -14.25
C ARG A 88 -0.96 -13.13 -15.12
N PHE A 89 -1.80 -14.01 -14.58
CA PHE A 89 -2.28 -15.20 -15.28
C PHE A 89 -3.66 -15.04 -15.94
N GLY A 90 -4.25 -13.84 -15.90
CA GLY A 90 -5.61 -13.59 -16.41
C GLY A 90 -6.71 -14.20 -15.54
N LEU A 91 -6.38 -14.65 -14.31
CA LEU A 91 -7.32 -15.27 -13.37
C LEU A 91 -8.00 -14.24 -12.45
N GLY A 92 -7.65 -12.96 -12.57
CA GLY A 92 -7.86 -11.94 -11.54
C GLY A 92 -8.84 -10.81 -11.86
N ARG A 93 -9.57 -10.82 -12.97
CA ARG A 93 -10.56 -9.75 -13.25
C ARG A 93 -11.87 -10.01 -12.52
N LEU A 94 -11.86 -9.87 -11.20
CA LEU A 94 -13.09 -9.55 -10.49
C LEU A 94 -13.34 -8.07 -10.73
N SER A 95 -14.47 -7.73 -11.37
CA SER A 95 -14.92 -6.35 -11.37
C SER A 95 -15.22 -5.95 -9.93
N PHE A 96 -14.93 -4.69 -9.58
CA PHE A 96 -15.29 -4.07 -8.29
C PHE A 96 -16.71 -4.47 -7.84
N PHE A 97 -17.66 -4.43 -8.78
CA PHE A 97 -19.06 -4.81 -8.59
C PHE A 97 -19.31 -6.30 -8.32
N ARG A 98 -18.45 -7.23 -8.77
CA ARG A 98 -18.64 -8.67 -8.57
C ARG A 98 -18.20 -9.13 -7.18
N GLU A 99 -17.13 -8.55 -6.64
CA GLU A 99 -16.72 -8.81 -5.26
C GLU A 99 -17.70 -8.15 -4.26
N ILE A 100 -18.18 -6.96 -4.61
CA ILE A 100 -19.30 -6.25 -3.97
C ILE A 100 -20.59 -7.06 -3.95
N SER A 101 -21.01 -7.60 -5.10
CA SER A 101 -22.23 -8.42 -5.23
C SER A 101 -22.19 -9.69 -4.39
N ARG A 102 -21.00 -10.22 -4.06
CA ARG A 102 -20.84 -11.44 -3.26
C ARG A 102 -21.06 -11.20 -1.76
N ASN A 103 -20.83 -9.98 -1.30
CA ASN A 103 -20.79 -9.61 0.12
C ASN A 103 -22.10 -9.00 0.62
N GLY A 104 -23.12 -8.90 -0.23
CA GLY A 104 -24.40 -8.26 0.08
C GLY A 104 -24.33 -6.73 0.03
N VAL A 105 -25.50 -6.10 -0.08
CA VAL A 105 -25.64 -4.66 -0.30
C VAL A 105 -25.07 -3.85 0.87
N LEU A 106 -25.30 -4.29 2.12
CA LEU A 106 -24.84 -3.56 3.31
C LEU A 106 -23.31 -3.47 3.40
N GLN A 107 -22.60 -4.58 3.22
CA GLN A 107 -21.13 -4.59 3.28
C GLN A 107 -20.51 -3.76 2.16
N THR A 108 -21.17 -3.75 0.99
CA THR A 108 -20.80 -2.90 -0.14
C THR A 108 -20.90 -1.42 0.20
N CYS A 109 -22.02 -1.00 0.77
CA CYS A 109 -22.20 0.39 1.20
C CYS A 109 -21.15 0.78 2.24
N ILE A 110 -20.87 -0.08 3.23
CA ILE A 110 -19.84 0.18 4.24
C ILE A 110 -18.46 0.35 3.60
N LEU A 111 -18.07 -0.53 2.67
CA LEU A 111 -16.79 -0.43 1.96
C LEU A 111 -16.72 0.82 1.09
N ALA A 112 -17.79 1.15 0.35
CA ALA A 112 -17.84 2.33 -0.49
C ALA A 112 -17.72 3.62 0.35
N VAL A 113 -18.47 3.72 1.45
CA VAL A 113 -18.37 4.83 2.39
C VAL A 113 -16.95 4.91 2.96
N THR A 114 -16.36 3.78 3.36
CA THR A 114 -14.97 3.74 3.86
C THR A 114 -13.98 4.28 2.81
N PHE A 115 -14.05 3.83 1.57
CA PHE A 115 -13.15 4.32 0.52
C PHE A 115 -13.36 5.80 0.20
N ILE A 116 -14.62 6.27 0.18
CA ILE A 116 -14.91 7.69 -0.03
C ILE A 116 -14.38 8.52 1.14
N THR A 117 -14.62 8.09 2.38
CA THR A 117 -14.20 8.83 3.58
C THR A 117 -12.67 8.88 3.72
N PHE A 118 -11.94 7.82 3.39
CA PHE A 118 -10.49 7.76 3.62
C PHE A 118 -9.64 8.03 2.37
N LEU A 119 -10.15 7.75 1.17
CA LEU A 119 -9.39 7.79 -0.09
C LEU A 119 -10.05 8.67 -1.17
N LEU A 120 -10.87 9.65 -0.78
CA LEU A 120 -11.56 10.56 -1.70
C LEU A 120 -10.70 11.05 -2.88
N PRO A 121 -9.49 11.64 -2.67
CA PRO A 121 -8.72 12.17 -3.79
C PRO A 121 -8.25 11.07 -4.74
N VAL A 122 -7.93 9.89 -4.21
CA VAL A 122 -7.53 8.73 -5.00
C VAL A 122 -8.71 8.26 -5.83
N VAL A 123 -9.90 8.09 -5.24
CA VAL A 123 -11.11 7.63 -5.95
C VAL A 123 -11.48 8.60 -7.09
N ILE A 124 -11.41 9.92 -6.83
CA ILE A 124 -11.70 10.96 -7.83
C ILE A 124 -10.69 10.92 -8.97
N LEU A 125 -9.39 11.04 -8.65
CA LEU A 125 -8.34 11.09 -9.67
C LEU A 125 -8.28 9.79 -10.46
N ASP A 126 -8.54 8.68 -9.80
CA ASP A 126 -8.58 7.39 -10.44
C ASP A 126 -9.73 7.23 -11.44
N PHE A 127 -10.91 7.75 -11.10
CA PHE A 127 -12.02 7.78 -12.04
C PHE A 127 -11.67 8.58 -13.30
N PHE A 128 -11.06 9.76 -13.15
CA PHE A 128 -10.65 10.59 -14.28
C PHE A 128 -9.51 9.97 -15.09
N ILE A 129 -8.43 9.53 -14.42
CA ILE A 129 -7.23 8.99 -15.08
C ILE A 129 -7.49 7.62 -15.68
N GLY A 130 -8.27 6.77 -14.99
CA GLY A 130 -8.71 5.48 -15.51
C GLY A 130 -9.50 5.62 -16.81
N LYS A 131 -10.42 6.59 -16.86
CA LYS A 131 -11.25 6.88 -18.04
C LYS A 131 -10.45 7.50 -19.20
N ILE A 132 -9.53 8.43 -18.91
CA ILE A 132 -8.78 9.16 -19.94
C ILE A 132 -7.59 8.35 -20.48
N LEU A 133 -6.85 7.64 -19.62
CA LEU A 133 -5.54 7.05 -19.98
C LEU A 133 -5.54 5.52 -20.09
N ASN A 134 -6.70 4.84 -20.01
CA ASN A 134 -6.79 3.37 -20.02
C ASN A 134 -5.79 2.73 -19.03
N PHE A 135 -5.64 3.36 -17.86
CA PHE A 135 -4.59 3.09 -16.89
C PHE A 135 -4.54 1.61 -16.48
N ASP A 136 -5.71 0.98 -16.38
CA ASP A 136 -5.86 -0.43 -16.02
C ASP A 136 -5.08 -1.37 -16.96
N LYS A 137 -5.04 -1.06 -18.27
CA LYS A 137 -4.34 -1.88 -19.27
C LYS A 137 -2.82 -1.79 -19.17
N LYS A 138 -2.27 -0.72 -18.56
CA LYS A 138 -0.81 -0.53 -18.47
C LYS A 138 -0.22 -1.22 -17.24
N TYR A 139 -0.98 -1.27 -16.15
CA TYR A 139 -0.50 -1.75 -14.86
C TYR A 139 -0.90 -3.19 -14.55
N PHE A 140 -2.14 -3.55 -14.85
CA PHE A 140 -2.69 -4.90 -14.70
C PHE A 140 -2.43 -5.74 -15.95
N LYS A 141 -1.18 -5.72 -16.43
CA LYS A 141 -0.79 -6.49 -17.61
C LYS A 141 -0.67 -7.96 -17.28
N GLU A 142 -1.47 -8.75 -17.95
CA GLU A 142 -1.23 -10.19 -18.12
C GLU A 142 0.10 -10.43 -18.83
N TYR A 143 0.67 -11.63 -18.66
CA TYR A 143 1.78 -12.07 -19.50
C TYR A 143 1.37 -12.00 -20.97
N LYS A 144 2.14 -11.27 -21.79
CA LYS A 144 1.85 -11.11 -23.22
C LYS A 144 2.08 -12.39 -24.01
N ASN A 145 3.06 -13.20 -23.59
CA ASN A 145 3.44 -14.43 -24.27
C ASN A 145 2.83 -15.63 -23.54
N GLU A 146 1.95 -16.37 -24.21
CA GLU A 146 1.33 -17.56 -23.64
C GLU A 146 2.34 -18.64 -23.26
N LYS A 147 3.45 -18.77 -24.00
CA LYS A 147 4.51 -19.73 -23.66
C LYS A 147 5.19 -19.39 -22.33
N GLU A 148 5.47 -18.11 -22.10
CA GLU A 148 6.03 -17.62 -20.84
C GLU A 148 5.04 -17.83 -19.70
N LYS A 149 3.77 -17.46 -19.93
CA LYS A 149 2.67 -17.66 -18.97
C LYS A 149 2.58 -19.13 -18.55
N ASN A 150 2.54 -20.05 -19.50
CA ASN A 150 2.42 -21.50 -19.24
C ASN A 150 3.65 -22.03 -18.51
N TYR A 151 4.86 -21.62 -18.89
CA TYR A 151 6.08 -22.02 -18.20
C TYR A 151 6.10 -21.58 -16.73
N VAL A 152 5.75 -20.32 -16.47
CA VAL A 152 5.67 -19.80 -15.09
C VAL A 152 4.59 -20.56 -14.31
N MET A 153 3.44 -20.81 -14.94
CA MET A 153 2.34 -21.59 -14.37
C MET A 153 2.80 -22.98 -13.94
N ASP A 154 3.54 -23.68 -14.80
CA ASP A 154 4.07 -25.01 -14.51
C ASP A 154 5.06 -24.99 -13.35
N CYS A 155 5.92 -23.97 -13.28
CA CYS A 155 6.86 -23.81 -12.16
C CYS A 155 6.13 -23.58 -10.84
N VAL A 156 5.10 -22.74 -10.84
CA VAL A 156 4.25 -22.49 -9.67
C VAL A 156 3.53 -23.76 -9.25
N ASN A 157 2.89 -24.47 -10.18
CA ASN A 157 2.18 -25.71 -9.89
C ASN A 157 3.09 -26.79 -9.31
N LYS A 158 4.33 -26.94 -9.82
CA LYS A 158 5.32 -27.88 -9.25
C LYS A 158 5.61 -27.61 -7.77
N ILE A 159 5.77 -26.34 -7.39
CA ILE A 159 6.02 -25.96 -6.00
C ILE A 159 4.78 -26.19 -5.15
N LEU A 160 3.60 -25.81 -5.65
CA LEU A 160 2.36 -25.99 -4.91
C LEU A 160 2.05 -27.48 -4.66
N CYS A 161 2.26 -28.35 -5.66
CA CYS A 161 2.16 -29.80 -5.49
C CYS A 161 3.20 -30.38 -4.51
N HIS A 162 4.36 -29.72 -4.34
CA HIS A 162 5.33 -30.13 -3.35
C HIS A 162 4.91 -29.74 -1.92
N ILE A 163 4.22 -28.61 -1.78
CA ILE A 163 3.76 -28.09 -0.48
C ILE A 163 2.46 -28.79 -0.05
N ASN A 164 1.60 -29.19 -0.99
CA ASN A 164 0.36 -29.94 -0.73
C ASN A 164 0.16 -31.03 -1.80
N SER A 165 0.03 -32.28 -1.36
CA SER A 165 -0.01 -33.48 -2.22
C SER A 165 -1.29 -33.62 -3.06
N ASP A 166 -2.36 -32.88 -2.76
CA ASP A 166 -3.67 -33.08 -3.36
C ASP A 166 -4.06 -31.95 -4.35
N THR A 167 -4.11 -32.32 -5.64
CA THR A 167 -4.74 -31.67 -6.81
C THR A 167 -4.05 -30.49 -7.56
N PRO A 168 -4.12 -30.48 -8.91
CA PRO A 168 -3.41 -29.55 -9.81
C PRO A 168 -4.10 -28.18 -10.06
N LEU A 169 -5.23 -27.87 -9.41
CA LEU A 169 -6.06 -26.67 -9.67
C LEU A 169 -5.97 -25.58 -8.57
N PHE A 170 -4.86 -25.57 -7.82
CA PHE A 170 -4.69 -24.72 -6.64
C PHE A 170 -4.83 -23.21 -6.90
N MET A 171 -4.50 -22.73 -8.11
CA MET A 171 -4.50 -21.30 -8.41
C MET A 171 -5.88 -20.65 -8.45
N GLN A 172 -6.95 -21.42 -8.71
CA GLN A 172 -8.32 -20.88 -8.69
C GLN A 172 -8.92 -20.84 -7.29
N HIS A 173 -8.58 -21.83 -6.44
CA HIS A 173 -9.27 -22.03 -5.15
C HIS A 173 -8.50 -21.53 -3.94
N THR A 174 -7.20 -21.28 -4.03
CA THR A 174 -6.45 -20.74 -2.89
C THR A 174 -6.27 -19.23 -3.00
N PRO A 175 -6.99 -18.43 -2.19
CA PRO A 175 -6.78 -16.98 -2.18
C PRO A 175 -5.35 -16.59 -1.79
N ASN A 176 -4.63 -17.48 -1.08
CA ASN A 176 -3.34 -17.21 -0.46
C ASN A 176 -2.15 -17.97 -1.08
N PHE A 177 -2.26 -18.53 -2.30
CA PHE A 177 -1.14 -19.30 -2.90
C PHE A 177 0.18 -18.52 -2.92
N PHE A 178 0.09 -17.21 -3.17
CA PHE A 178 1.24 -16.32 -3.25
C PHE A 178 2.03 -16.25 -1.93
N LYS A 179 1.38 -16.44 -0.78
CA LYS A 179 2.05 -16.50 0.53
C LYS A 179 3.01 -17.68 0.60
N TYR A 180 2.59 -18.86 0.15
CA TYR A 180 3.44 -20.07 0.12
C TYR A 180 4.62 -19.88 -0.84
N LEU A 181 4.36 -19.31 -2.01
CA LEU A 181 5.39 -19.00 -3.01
C LEU A 181 6.46 -18.07 -2.45
N TYR A 182 6.04 -17.02 -1.74
CA TYR A 182 6.95 -16.08 -1.08
C TYR A 182 7.81 -16.78 -0.01
N HIS A 183 7.19 -17.52 0.91
CA HIS A 183 7.93 -18.23 1.97
C HIS A 183 8.96 -19.19 1.38
N PHE A 184 8.56 -19.98 0.38
CA PHE A 184 9.48 -20.88 -0.33
C PHE A 184 10.65 -20.13 -0.98
N ALA A 185 10.38 -19.02 -1.68
CA ALA A 185 11.43 -18.21 -2.33
C ALA A 185 12.38 -17.53 -1.34
N TYR A 186 11.88 -17.19 -0.15
CA TYR A 186 12.65 -16.56 0.92
C TYR A 186 13.55 -17.57 1.65
N GLU A 187 13.02 -18.75 2.01
CA GLU A 187 13.74 -19.81 2.71
C GLU A 187 14.95 -20.35 1.92
N GLN A 188 14.83 -20.39 0.59
CA GLN A 188 15.90 -20.87 -0.30
C GLN A 188 17.09 -19.89 -0.40
N LYS A 189 17.12 -18.84 0.44
CA LYS A 189 18.19 -17.82 0.53
C LYS A 189 18.67 -17.35 -0.84
N SER A 190 17.72 -17.05 -1.71
CA SER A 190 18.01 -16.63 -3.07
C SER A 190 18.67 -15.24 -3.07
N VAL A 191 19.46 -14.96 -4.11
CA VAL A 191 20.00 -13.62 -4.42
C VAL A 191 18.88 -12.56 -4.51
N HIS A 192 17.63 -12.99 -4.68
CA HIS A 192 16.44 -12.13 -4.74
C HIS A 192 15.93 -11.66 -3.37
N SER A 193 16.35 -12.26 -2.25
CA SER A 193 15.84 -11.94 -0.90
C SER A 193 15.97 -10.47 -0.50
N SER A 194 17.13 -9.85 -0.75
CA SER A 194 17.35 -8.42 -0.49
C SER A 194 16.46 -7.53 -1.37
N LYS A 195 16.30 -7.86 -2.65
CA LYS A 195 15.39 -7.14 -3.56
C LYS A 195 13.93 -7.27 -3.12
N LEU A 196 13.53 -8.45 -2.67
CA LEU A 196 12.19 -8.70 -2.14
C LEU A 196 11.91 -7.84 -0.91
N GLN A 197 12.82 -7.81 0.07
CA GLN A 197 12.70 -6.95 1.26
C GLN A 197 12.58 -5.46 0.89
N ASN A 198 13.35 -4.99 -0.09
CA ASN A 198 13.27 -3.61 -0.58
C ASN A 198 11.92 -3.30 -1.22
N TYR A 199 11.38 -4.21 -2.05
CA TYR A 199 10.04 -4.02 -2.60
C TYR A 199 8.96 -4.08 -1.52
N VAL A 200 9.14 -4.93 -0.50
CA VAL A 200 8.25 -5.01 0.66
C VAL A 200 8.20 -3.67 1.40
N ALA A 201 9.38 -3.10 1.69
CA ALA A 201 9.50 -1.78 2.31
C ALA A 201 8.88 -0.67 1.46
N LEU A 202 9.18 -0.63 0.17
CA LEU A 202 8.69 0.42 -0.72
C LEU A 202 7.17 0.35 -0.95
N TYR A 203 6.57 -0.85 -1.04
CA TYR A 203 5.12 -0.95 -1.15
C TYR A 203 4.45 -0.50 0.16
N GLY A 204 4.99 -0.89 1.34
CA GLY A 204 4.46 -0.50 2.64
C GLY A 204 4.54 1.01 2.88
N PHE A 205 5.69 1.61 2.56
CA PHE A 205 5.92 3.05 2.56
C PHE A 205 4.91 3.80 1.69
N SER A 206 4.81 3.43 0.40
CA SER A 206 3.93 4.11 -0.55
C SER A 206 2.46 4.01 -0.13
N ARG A 207 2.06 2.83 0.36
CA ARG A 207 0.69 2.58 0.84
C ARG A 207 0.33 3.43 2.05
N THR A 208 1.25 3.56 3.01
CA THR A 208 1.03 4.37 4.23
C THR A 208 0.99 5.86 3.91
N LEU A 209 1.90 6.36 3.07
CA LEU A 209 1.88 7.76 2.64
C LEU A 209 0.66 8.10 1.78
N CYS A 210 0.16 7.17 0.98
CA CYS A 210 -1.11 7.34 0.26
C CYS A 210 -2.27 7.63 1.23
N LEU A 211 -2.36 6.89 2.34
CA LEU A 211 -3.39 7.14 3.36
C LEU A 211 -3.18 8.51 4.02
N ILE A 212 -1.97 8.81 4.47
CA ILE A 212 -1.65 10.09 5.16
C ILE A 212 -1.99 11.29 4.26
N THR A 213 -1.55 11.28 3.01
CA THR A 213 -1.83 12.38 2.07
C THR A 213 -3.32 12.48 1.71
N SER A 214 -4.04 11.35 1.68
CA SER A 214 -5.50 11.36 1.51
C SER A 214 -6.23 11.95 2.73
N LEU A 215 -5.75 11.66 3.94
CA LEU A 215 -6.27 12.28 5.17
C LEU A 215 -6.02 13.79 5.21
N ILE A 216 -4.83 14.23 4.78
CA ILE A 216 -4.50 15.66 4.65
C ILE A 216 -5.44 16.34 3.65
N PHE A 217 -5.72 15.71 2.50
CA PHE A 217 -6.69 16.21 1.53
C PHE A 217 -8.07 16.39 2.17
N ASN A 218 -8.57 15.36 2.86
CA ASN A 218 -9.90 15.40 3.48
C ASN A 218 -9.99 16.48 4.55
N LEU A 219 -8.94 16.63 5.37
CA LEU A 219 -8.83 17.71 6.34
C LEU A 219 -8.85 19.08 5.65
N ALA A 220 -8.08 19.27 4.59
CA ALA A 220 -8.03 20.52 3.82
C ALA A 220 -9.40 20.89 3.22
N VAL A 221 -10.11 19.91 2.63
CA VAL A 221 -11.47 20.10 2.12
C VAL A 221 -12.44 20.46 3.24
N SER A 222 -12.37 19.77 4.38
CA SER A 222 -13.25 20.07 5.52
C SER A 222 -13.03 21.48 6.07
N MET A 223 -11.78 21.95 6.15
CA MET A 223 -11.45 23.32 6.54
C MET A 223 -11.97 24.34 5.53
N ALA A 224 -11.86 24.07 4.24
CA ALA A 224 -12.39 24.93 3.18
C ALA A 224 -13.91 25.09 3.30
N ILE A 225 -14.63 23.98 3.50
CA ILE A 225 -16.08 23.96 3.68
C ILE A 225 -16.48 24.72 4.95
N TYR A 226 -15.81 24.46 6.06
CA TYR A 226 -16.08 25.14 7.33
C TYR A 226 -15.94 26.66 7.22
N LYS A 227 -14.85 27.13 6.62
CA LYS A 227 -14.62 28.56 6.40
C LYS A 227 -15.67 29.17 5.47
N TYR A 228 -16.02 28.49 4.38
CA TYR A 228 -17.04 28.96 3.45
C TYR A 228 -18.39 29.21 4.14
N PHE A 229 -18.78 28.37 5.11
CA PHE A 229 -20.05 28.52 5.82
C PHE A 229 -19.99 29.47 7.02
N LYS A 230 -18.85 29.61 7.70
CA LYS A 230 -18.73 30.40 8.94
C LYS A 230 -18.19 31.81 8.72
N GLU A 231 -17.27 31.98 7.79
CA GLU A 231 -16.56 33.24 7.56
C GLU A 231 -17.07 33.88 6.27
N PHE A 232 -17.72 35.05 6.38
CA PHE A 232 -18.20 35.79 5.20
C PHE A 232 -17.05 36.38 4.36
N TYR A 233 -15.83 36.43 4.92
CA TYR A 233 -14.63 36.92 4.27
C TYR A 233 -13.46 35.97 4.54
N VAL A 234 -12.96 35.34 3.48
CA VAL A 234 -11.72 34.55 3.49
C VAL A 234 -10.69 35.33 2.68
N SER A 235 -9.48 35.52 3.20
CA SER A 235 -8.43 36.27 2.49
C SER A 235 -7.96 35.51 1.24
N SER A 236 -7.50 36.24 0.22
CA SER A 236 -6.99 35.65 -1.02
C SER A 236 -5.79 34.71 -0.77
N GLU A 237 -4.92 35.07 0.17
CA GLU A 237 -3.77 34.26 0.59
C GLU A 237 -4.21 32.92 1.18
N GLU A 238 -5.21 32.91 2.04
CA GLU A 238 -5.74 31.68 2.63
C GLU A 238 -6.37 30.77 1.57
N ILE A 239 -7.11 31.34 0.61
CA ILE A 239 -7.69 30.58 -0.51
C ILE A 239 -6.59 29.92 -1.34
N ILE A 240 -5.51 30.65 -1.64
CA ILE A 240 -4.35 30.12 -2.36
C ILE A 240 -3.70 28.99 -1.55
N CYS A 241 -3.44 29.17 -0.27
CA CYS A 241 -2.84 28.13 0.57
C CYS A 241 -3.70 26.87 0.66
N ILE A 242 -5.01 27.02 0.88
CA ILE A 242 -5.94 25.88 0.96
C ILE A 242 -6.04 25.16 -0.39
N SER A 243 -6.13 25.90 -1.50
CA SER A 243 -6.17 25.31 -2.84
C SER A 243 -4.89 24.56 -3.20
N LEU A 244 -3.72 25.11 -2.84
CA LEU A 244 -2.43 24.43 -3.00
C LEU A 244 -2.36 23.16 -2.14
N LEU A 245 -2.87 23.20 -0.90
CA LEU A 245 -2.89 22.04 -0.02
C LEU A 245 -3.79 20.94 -0.58
N ILE A 246 -5.00 21.28 -1.03
CA ILE A 246 -5.96 20.36 -1.67
C ILE A 246 -5.34 19.76 -2.96
N GLY A 247 -4.87 20.60 -3.88
CA GLY A 247 -4.26 20.15 -5.14
C GLY A 247 -3.01 19.30 -4.92
N GLY A 248 -2.10 19.76 -4.07
CA GLY A 248 -0.84 19.08 -3.76
C GLY A 248 -1.07 17.72 -3.10
N SER A 249 -1.92 17.67 -2.07
CA SER A 249 -2.23 16.39 -1.39
C SER A 249 -2.98 15.41 -2.30
N ALA A 250 -3.85 15.89 -3.18
CA ALA A 250 -4.50 15.03 -4.18
C ALA A 250 -3.48 14.39 -5.13
N ILE A 251 -2.57 15.19 -5.70
CA ILE A 251 -1.53 14.69 -6.62
C ILE A 251 -0.59 13.72 -5.90
N LEU A 252 -0.16 14.04 -4.68
CA LEU A 252 0.71 13.18 -3.89
C LEU A 252 0.02 11.86 -3.53
N SER A 253 -1.24 11.90 -3.08
CA SER A 253 -1.99 10.69 -2.73
C SER A 253 -2.11 9.73 -3.91
N TYR A 254 -2.43 10.23 -5.10
CA TYR A 254 -2.50 9.41 -6.30
C TYR A 254 -1.13 8.92 -6.76
N THR A 255 -0.08 9.73 -6.61
CA THR A 255 1.30 9.32 -6.90
C THR A 255 1.76 8.18 -5.99
N PHE A 256 1.42 8.25 -4.70
CA PHE A 256 1.73 7.19 -3.74
C PHE A 256 0.88 5.94 -3.94
N PHE A 257 -0.42 6.09 -4.25
CA PHE A 257 -1.28 4.98 -4.66
C PHE A 257 -0.68 4.26 -5.88
N PHE A 258 -0.21 5.04 -6.84
CA PHE A 258 0.44 4.53 -8.02
C PHE A 258 1.78 3.81 -7.71
N GLY A 259 2.61 4.42 -6.87
CA GLY A 259 3.84 3.83 -6.37
C GLY A 259 3.57 2.49 -5.70
N PHE A 260 2.56 2.42 -4.82
CA PHE A 260 2.11 1.21 -4.16
C PHE A 260 1.74 0.12 -5.18
N ALA A 261 0.84 0.40 -6.13
CA ALA A 261 0.42 -0.58 -7.14
C ALA A 261 1.62 -1.09 -7.99
N LYS A 262 2.54 -0.19 -8.34
CA LYS A 262 3.78 -0.53 -9.07
C LYS A 262 4.69 -1.46 -8.28
N PHE A 263 4.95 -1.15 -7.00
CA PHE A 263 5.84 -1.96 -6.17
C PHE A 263 5.21 -3.29 -5.77
N TYR A 264 3.91 -3.33 -5.53
CA TYR A 264 3.19 -4.59 -5.27
C TYR A 264 3.28 -5.55 -6.47
N ARG A 265 3.13 -5.03 -7.69
CA ARG A 265 3.34 -5.83 -8.89
C ARG A 265 4.78 -6.32 -9.04
N ARG A 266 5.78 -5.44 -8.85
CA ARG A 266 7.20 -5.82 -8.95
C ARG A 266 7.60 -6.86 -7.91
N TYR A 267 7.10 -6.71 -6.69
CA TYR A 267 7.25 -7.69 -5.63
C TYR A 267 6.71 -9.06 -6.08
N THR A 268 5.53 -9.08 -6.69
CA THR A 268 4.93 -10.30 -7.25
C THR A 268 5.77 -10.91 -8.36
N ASP A 269 6.22 -10.10 -9.31
CA ASP A 269 7.06 -10.56 -10.42
C ASP A 269 8.38 -11.15 -9.92
N GLU A 270 9.01 -10.52 -8.92
CA GLU A 270 10.29 -10.97 -8.36
C GLU A 270 10.16 -12.33 -7.67
N VAL A 271 9.06 -12.58 -6.94
CA VAL A 271 8.78 -13.89 -6.35
C VAL A 271 8.60 -14.96 -7.45
N LEU A 272 7.81 -14.65 -8.49
CA LEU A 272 7.59 -15.57 -9.60
C LEU A 272 8.88 -15.87 -10.38
N MET A 273 9.73 -14.85 -10.61
CA MET A 273 11.04 -15.04 -11.25
C MET A 273 11.99 -15.86 -10.39
N ALA A 274 12.01 -15.64 -9.07
CA ALA A 274 12.82 -16.44 -8.16
C ALA A 274 12.42 -17.92 -8.23
N ILE A 275 11.12 -18.21 -8.28
CA ILE A 275 10.58 -19.57 -8.48
C ILE A 275 11.07 -20.20 -9.78
N CYS A 276 10.94 -19.48 -10.89
CA CYS A 276 11.40 -19.97 -12.19
C CYS A 276 12.92 -20.21 -12.22
N ALA A 277 13.70 -19.32 -11.61
CA ALA A 277 15.14 -19.47 -11.51
C ALA A 277 15.52 -20.72 -10.69
N MET A 278 14.83 -20.99 -9.58
CA MET A 278 15.02 -22.20 -8.78
C MET A 278 14.61 -23.48 -9.52
N SER A 279 13.51 -23.42 -10.28
CA SER A 279 13.07 -24.51 -11.18
C SER A 279 14.15 -24.88 -12.18
N LYS A 280 14.73 -23.87 -12.85
CA LYS A 280 15.79 -24.07 -13.84
C LYS A 280 17.07 -24.66 -13.24
N LEU A 281 17.40 -24.30 -12.00
CA LEU A 281 18.57 -24.81 -11.28
C LEU A 281 18.36 -26.21 -10.68
N GLY A 282 17.21 -26.86 -10.90
CA GLY A 282 16.89 -28.17 -10.33
C GLY A 282 16.75 -28.15 -8.81
N LYS A 283 16.59 -26.96 -8.21
CA LYS A 283 16.43 -26.78 -6.75
C LYS A 283 15.00 -27.01 -6.28
N ILE A 284 14.06 -27.22 -7.19
CA ILE A 284 12.72 -27.68 -6.84
C ILE A 284 12.79 -29.19 -6.58
N PRO A 285 12.56 -29.66 -5.34
CA PRO A 285 12.53 -31.08 -5.05
C PRO A 285 11.49 -31.79 -5.94
N LYS A 286 11.85 -32.97 -6.46
CA LYS A 286 10.91 -33.78 -7.22
C LYS A 286 9.71 -34.12 -6.32
N PRO A 287 8.48 -34.15 -6.87
CA PRO A 287 7.31 -34.57 -6.09
C PRO A 287 7.61 -35.94 -5.47
N LYS A 288 7.36 -36.08 -4.16
CA LYS A 288 7.41 -37.39 -3.51
C LYS A 288 6.32 -38.23 -4.19
N LYS A 289 6.75 -39.27 -4.90
CA LYS A 289 5.84 -40.28 -5.45
C LYS A 289 5.17 -41.06 -4.33
#